data_AF-A0A091HHZ7-F1
#
_entry.id   AF-A0A091HHZ7-F1
#
_cell.length_a   1.000
_cell.length_b   1.000
_cell.length_c   1.000
_cell.angle_alpha   90.00
_cell.angle_beta   90.00
_cell.angle_gamma   90.00
#
_symmetry.space_group_name_H-M   'P 1'
#
loop_
_entity.id
_entity.type
_entity.pdbx_description
1 polymer ?
#
loop_
_entity_poly.entity_id
_entity_poly.type
_entity_poly.pdbx_seq_one_letter_code
_entity_poly.pdbx_strand_id
1 'polypeptide(L)'
;QAALQQDQVQQDKIWRESVEAEQRRKKIWCQNWSFLSDYDQLGRKKEQKPLPKYIPVFSSKIPNSTNQTIGSQLNTELGRALINMD
;
A
#
# COMPACT_ATOMS: atom_id res chain seq x y z
N GLN A 1 -29.34 -2.04 -16.37
CA GLN A 1 -28.97 -1.74 -14.96
C GLN A 1 -28.68 -2.98 -14.12
N ALA A 2 -29.49 -4.05 -14.17
CA ALA A 2 -29.25 -5.28 -13.40
C ALA A 2 -27.97 -6.06 -13.78
N ALA A 3 -27.59 -6.11 -15.06
CA ALA A 3 -26.38 -6.81 -15.51
C ALA A 3 -25.07 -6.20 -14.97
N LEU A 4 -25.00 -4.86 -14.86
CA LEU A 4 -23.84 -4.15 -14.28
C LEU A 4 -23.71 -4.39 -12.78
N GLN A 5 -24.84 -4.54 -12.07
CA GLN A 5 -24.86 -4.87 -10.64
C GLN A 5 -24.36 -6.30 -10.37
N GLN A 6 -24.75 -7.27 -11.21
CA GLN A 6 -24.24 -8.64 -11.09
C GLN A 6 -22.74 -8.73 -11.39
N ASP A 7 -22.25 -7.98 -12.38
CA ASP A 7 -20.82 -7.91 -12.67
C ASP A 7 -20.02 -7.34 -11.48
N GLN A 8 -20.51 -6.27 -10.84
CA GLN A 8 -19.88 -5.69 -9.64
C GLN A 8 -19.79 -6.70 -8.48
N VAL A 9 -20.86 -7.45 -8.21
CA VAL A 9 -20.89 -8.46 -7.13
C VAL A 9 -19.93 -9.62 -7.44
N GLN A 10 -19.82 -10.02 -8.71
CA GLN A 10 -18.88 -11.04 -9.15
C GLN A 10 -17.43 -10.57 -8.97
N GLN A 11 -17.12 -9.33 -9.36
CA GLN A 11 -15.80 -8.72 -9.17
C GLN A 11 -15.42 -8.62 -7.70
N ASP A 12 -16.36 -8.20 -6.85
CA ASP A 12 -16.17 -8.09 -5.39
C ASP A 12 -15.91 -9.47 -4.74
N LYS A 13 -16.57 -10.52 -5.24
CA LYS A 13 -16.31 -11.91 -4.81
C LYS A 13 -14.90 -12.36 -5.21
N ILE A 14 -14.50 -12.14 -6.47
CA ILE A 14 -13.15 -12.48 -6.96
C ILE A 14 -12.08 -11.73 -6.17
N TRP A 15 -12.32 -10.46 -5.88
CA TRP A 15 -11.42 -9.64 -5.08
C TRP A 15 -11.26 -10.21 -3.66
N ARG A 16 -12.36 -10.54 -2.97
CA ARG A 16 -12.30 -11.16 -1.65
C ARG A 16 -11.54 -12.48 -1.65
N GLU A 17 -11.82 -13.36 -2.61
CA GLU A 17 -11.11 -14.64 -2.74
C GLU A 17 -9.60 -14.44 -2.95
N SER A 18 -9.23 -13.45 -3.78
CA SER A 18 -7.82 -13.12 -4.03
C SER A 18 -7.12 -12.58 -2.79
N VAL A 19 -7.76 -11.66 -2.06
CA VAL A 19 -7.21 -11.09 -0.81
C VAL A 19 -7.04 -12.18 0.26
N GLU A 20 -8.03 -13.07 0.41
CA GLU A 20 -7.94 -14.18 1.35
C GLU A 20 -6.82 -15.16 0.98
N ALA A 21 -6.67 -15.49 -0.31
CA ALA A 21 -5.61 -16.37 -0.78
C ALA A 21 -4.21 -15.82 -0.46
N GLU A 22 -4.00 -14.52 -0.67
CA GLU A 22 -2.74 -13.84 -0.35
C GLU A 22 -2.47 -13.82 1.16
N GLN A 23 -3.48 -13.55 1.98
CA GLN A 23 -3.34 -13.61 3.44
C GLN A 23 -2.98 -15.02 3.93
N ARG A 24 -3.63 -16.07 3.39
CA ARG A 24 -3.33 -17.48 3.72
C ARG A 24 -1.91 -17.84 3.31
N ARG A 25 -1.48 -17.49 2.10
CA ARG A 25 -0.11 -17.71 1.61
C ARG A 25 0.92 -17.00 2.49
N LYS A 26 0.68 -15.74 2.86
CA LYS A 26 1.54 -14.99 3.78
C LYS A 26 1.66 -15.69 5.13
N LYS A 27 0.55 -16.18 5.68
CA LYS A 27 0.54 -16.93 6.95
C LYS A 27 1.37 -18.20 6.86
N ILE A 28 1.17 -19.00 5.81
CA ILE A 28 1.92 -20.24 5.58
C ILE A 28 3.40 -19.92 5.40
N TRP A 29 3.75 -18.93 4.60
CA TRP A 29 5.12 -18.50 4.40
C TRP A 29 5.78 -18.04 5.70
N CYS A 30 5.08 -17.27 6.53
CA CYS A 30 5.59 -16.88 7.85
C CYS A 30 5.76 -18.09 8.77
N GLN A 31 4.80 -19.01 8.84
CA GLN A 31 4.90 -20.18 9.72
C GLN A 31 6.05 -21.10 9.31
N ASN A 32 6.17 -21.31 8.01
CA ASN A 32 7.10 -22.26 7.46
C ASN A 32 8.50 -21.63 7.33
N TRP A 33 8.63 -20.49 6.65
CA TRP A 33 9.92 -19.92 6.22
C TRP A 33 10.36 -18.67 6.98
N SER A 34 9.67 -18.23 8.03
CA SER A 34 10.11 -17.05 8.83
C SER A 34 11.54 -17.19 9.35
N PHE A 35 11.94 -18.41 9.73
CA PHE A 35 13.28 -18.68 10.25
C PHE A 35 14.39 -18.30 9.27
N LEU A 36 14.17 -18.34 7.95
CA LEU A 36 15.19 -17.95 6.97
C LEU A 36 15.58 -16.48 7.10
N SER A 37 14.69 -15.64 7.64
CA SER A 37 14.97 -14.22 7.87
C SER A 37 15.82 -13.97 9.12
N ASP A 38 15.93 -14.96 10.01
CA ASP A 38 16.68 -14.88 11.26
C ASP A 38 18.16 -15.27 11.12
N TYR A 39 18.61 -15.72 9.94
CA TYR A 39 20.00 -16.12 9.70
C TYR A 39 20.70 -15.19 8.70
N ASP A 40 21.96 -14.90 8.97
CA ASP A 40 22.86 -14.21 8.04
C ASP A 40 23.36 -15.16 6.94
N GLN A 41 23.99 -14.63 5.89
CA GLN A 41 24.54 -15.41 4.77
C GLN A 41 25.53 -16.51 5.19
N LEU A 42 26.17 -16.36 6.36
CA LEU A 42 27.07 -17.35 6.97
C LEU A 42 26.34 -18.34 7.90
N GLY A 43 25.01 -18.35 7.93
CA GLY A 43 24.20 -19.24 8.77
C GLY A 43 24.20 -18.89 10.26
N ARG A 44 24.68 -17.70 10.64
CA ARG A 44 24.69 -17.22 12.03
C ARG A 44 23.35 -16.59 12.37
N LYS A 45 22.88 -16.77 13.60
CA LYS A 45 21.66 -16.10 14.08
C LYS A 45 21.88 -14.58 14.06
N LYS A 46 21.07 -13.89 13.28
CA LYS A 46 21.09 -12.44 13.15
C LYS A 46 20.55 -11.81 14.43
N GLU A 47 21.21 -10.78 14.92
CA GLU A 47 20.66 -9.98 16.00
C GLU A 47 19.40 -9.25 15.50
N GLN A 48 18.26 -9.51 16.15
CA GLN A 48 17.02 -8.80 15.83
C GLN A 48 17.17 -7.35 16.26
N LYS A 49 17.34 -6.46 15.28
CA LYS A 49 17.28 -5.01 15.53
C LYS A 49 15.87 -4.68 16.01
N PRO A 50 15.71 -3.90 17.09
CA PRO A 50 14.39 -3.48 17.53
C PRO A 50 13.69 -2.73 16.41
N LEU A 51 12.38 -2.98 16.27
CA LEU A 51 11.56 -2.24 15.32
C LEU A 51 11.64 -0.75 15.65
N PRO A 52 11.83 0.13 14.65
CA PRO A 52 11.77 1.56 14.89
C PRO A 52 10.41 1.91 15.49
N LYS A 53 10.39 2.69 16.57
CA LYS A 53 9.16 3.13 17.26
C LYS A 53 8.22 3.89 16.34
N TYR A 54 8.78 4.57 15.34
CA TYR A 54 8.04 5.33 14.34
C TYR A 54 8.86 5.38 13.05
N ILE A 55 8.22 5.02 11.93
CA ILE A 55 8.74 5.23 10.58
C ILE A 55 7.79 6.25 9.94
N PRO A 56 8.24 7.46 9.61
CA PRO A 56 7.36 8.43 8.99
C PRO A 56 6.88 7.91 7.63
N VAL A 57 5.59 8.03 7.38
CA VAL A 57 4.97 7.63 6.09
C VAL A 57 5.58 8.45 4.94
N PHE A 58 5.95 9.70 5.23
CA PHE A 58 6.55 10.60 4.27
C PHE A 58 8.02 10.87 4.60
N SER A 59 8.85 10.91 3.57
CA SER A 59 10.23 11.33 3.71
C SER A 59 10.28 12.82 4.04
N SER A 60 11.10 13.21 5.01
CA SER A 60 11.42 14.62 5.27
C SER A 60 12.42 15.19 4.26
N LYS A 61 13.11 14.32 3.51
CA LYS A 61 14.14 14.73 2.53
C LYS A 61 13.62 14.81 1.10
N ILE A 62 12.57 14.07 0.77
CA ILE A 62 12.07 13.94 -0.60
C ILE A 62 10.57 14.24 -0.59
N PRO A 63 10.10 15.20 -1.41
CA PRO A 63 8.68 15.48 -1.52
C PRO A 63 7.92 14.25 -2.02
N ASN A 64 6.76 13.99 -1.44
CA ASN A 64 5.88 12.91 -1.90
C ASN A 64 5.29 13.26 -3.28
N SER A 65 5.75 12.58 -4.34
CA SER A 65 5.26 12.75 -5.71
C SER A 65 4.10 11.83 -6.08
N THR A 66 3.63 10.96 -5.17
CA THR A 66 2.58 9.98 -5.46
C THR A 66 1.27 10.64 -5.90
N ASN A 67 1.01 11.87 -5.47
CA ASN A 67 -0.20 12.60 -5.85
C ASN A 67 -0.09 13.33 -7.21
N GLN A 68 1.05 13.25 -7.91
CA GLN A 68 1.34 13.94 -9.19
C GLN A 68 1.08 15.45 -9.22
N THR A 69 0.66 16.05 -8.10
CA THR A 69 0.26 17.43 -7.96
C THR A 69 1.38 18.16 -7.25
N ILE A 70 2.40 18.50 -8.03
CA ILE A 70 3.54 19.29 -7.58
C ILE A 70 3.41 20.67 -8.22
N GLY A 71 3.28 21.73 -7.41
CA GLY A 71 3.21 23.12 -7.88
C GLY A 71 1.84 23.79 -7.77
N SER A 72 1.75 25.02 -8.28
CA SER A 72 0.52 25.84 -8.24
C SER A 72 -0.57 25.23 -9.10
N GLN A 73 -1.69 24.88 -8.47
CA GLN A 73 -2.90 24.39 -9.13
C GLN A 73 -3.86 25.51 -9.56
N LEU A 74 -3.42 26.78 -9.54
CA LEU A 74 -4.27 27.90 -9.95
C LEU A 74 -4.67 27.83 -11.44
N ASN A 75 -3.88 27.12 -12.26
CA ASN A 75 -4.13 26.93 -13.70
C ASN A 75 -5.00 25.70 -14.03
N THR A 76 -5.24 24.80 -13.07
CA THR A 76 -6.17 23.68 -13.26
C THR A 76 -7.62 24.15 -13.15
N GLU A 77 -8.54 23.43 -13.78
CA GLU A 77 -9.98 23.78 -13.77
C GLU A 77 -10.54 23.91 -12.35
N LEU A 78 -10.12 23.03 -11.44
CA LEU A 78 -10.46 23.10 -10.02
C LEU A 78 -9.95 24.38 -9.35
N GLY A 79 -8.71 24.79 -9.61
CA GLY A 79 -8.14 26.02 -9.03
C GLY A 79 -8.84 27.27 -9.53
N ARG A 80 -9.17 27.32 -10.83
CA ARG A 80 -9.98 28.41 -11.41
C ARG A 80 -11.37 28.48 -10.79
N ALA A 81 -12.01 27.33 -10.57
CA ALA A 81 -13.32 27.27 -9.92
C ALA A 81 -13.29 27.81 -8.49
N LEU A 82 -12.24 27.49 -7.72
CA LEU A 82 -12.07 27.96 -6.34
C LEU A 82 -11.81 29.47 -6.24
N ILE A 83 -11.04 30.06 -7.16
CA ILE A 83 -10.82 31.52 -7.20
C ILE A 83 -12.11 32.29 -7.45
N ASN A 84 -13.02 31.72 -8.25
CA ASN A 84 -14.30 32.34 -8.59
C ASN A 84 -15.37 32.17 -7.49
N MET A 85 -15.03 31.56 -6.34
CA MET A 85 -15.94 31.35 -5.21
C MET A 85 -15.76 32.35 -4.05
N ASP A 86 -14.74 33.21 -4.09
CA ASP A 86 -14.58 34.39 -3.23
C ASP A 86 -15.38 35.59 -3.78
#